data_AF-F4QC18-F1
#
_entry.id   AF-F4QC18-F1
#
_cell.length_a   1.000
_cell.length_b   1.000
_cell.length_c   1.000
_cell.angle_alpha   90.00
_cell.angle_beta   90.00
_cell.angle_gamma   90.00
#
_symmetry.space_group_name_H-M   'P 1'
#
loop_
_entity.id
_entity.type
_entity.pdbx_description
1 polymer ?
#
loop_
_entity_poly.entity_id
_entity_poly.type
_entity_poly.pdbx_seq_one_letter_code
_entity_poly.pdbx_strand_id
1 'polypeptide(L)'
;MKEKNLLELFFPIQANQVNQANQTEQQQQIMVDQILPNDLIEMVPRNNLTATNDFVKEYLNSTITSTKLSTNLGNELKDMVKNQRISVIDLIVSFAQDLKKKQKIGSGRSNKGLYDSEIERIMKPYHRKGFERVIASDQLNLLEPKDKMSFIMNLDPHNKPGSHWVAVYIDADKDKSVEHYDSFGQEPTDDFMKQLKDLIDEINSDYYLKFKVNKNH
;
A
#
# COMPACT_ATOMS: atom_id res chain seq x y z
N MET A 1 51.20 8.33 -37.32
CA MET A 1 49.82 8.13 -36.82
C MET A 1 49.89 7.09 -35.72
N LYS A 2 49.56 7.45 -34.47
CA LYS A 2 49.41 6.48 -33.38
C LYS A 2 47.93 6.14 -33.33
N GLU A 3 47.55 4.97 -33.84
CA GLU A 3 46.21 4.41 -33.59
C GLU A 3 46.05 4.25 -32.08
N LYS A 4 45.19 5.08 -31.49
CA LYS A 4 44.76 4.86 -30.12
C LYS A 4 43.84 3.64 -30.16
N ASN A 5 44.28 2.57 -29.53
CA ASN A 5 43.59 1.30 -29.45
C ASN A 5 42.17 1.52 -28.92
N LEU A 6 41.15 1.17 -29.72
CA LEU A 6 39.73 1.33 -29.38
C LEU A 6 39.37 0.69 -28.03
N LEU A 7 40.13 -0.33 -27.60
CA LEU A 7 39.96 -0.99 -26.31
C LEU A 7 40.24 -0.06 -25.10
N GLU A 8 41.19 0.87 -25.20
CA GLU A 8 41.55 1.81 -24.12
C GLU A 8 40.45 2.85 -23.82
N LEU A 9 39.55 3.10 -24.78
CA LEU A 9 38.43 4.02 -24.62
C LEU A 9 37.18 3.33 -24.03
N PHE A 10 37.04 2.02 -24.20
CA PHE A 10 35.85 1.27 -23.73
C PHE A 10 35.89 0.98 -22.22
N PHE A 11 37.06 0.62 -21.67
CA PHE A 11 37.21 0.31 -20.25
C PHE A 11 36.82 1.46 -19.29
N PRO A 12 37.26 2.73 -19.48
CA PRO A 12 36.89 3.82 -18.57
C PRO A 12 35.40 4.20 -18.68
N ILE A 13 34.77 3.98 -19.85
CA ILE A 13 33.34 4.27 -20.05
C ILE A 13 32.47 3.28 -19.28
N GLN A 14 32.80 1.98 -19.36
CA GLN A 14 32.09 0.96 -18.59
C GLN A 14 32.28 1.11 -17.08
N ALA A 15 33.49 1.45 -16.62
CA ALA A 15 33.73 1.69 -15.19
C ALA A 15 32.93 2.91 -14.66
N ASN A 16 32.84 4.00 -15.43
CA ASN A 16 32.03 5.17 -15.04
C ASN A 16 30.54 4.90 -15.06
N GLN A 17 30.03 4.15 -16.04
CA GLN A 17 28.62 3.77 -16.10
C GLN A 17 28.23 2.83 -14.95
N VAL A 18 29.11 1.88 -14.60
CA VAL A 18 28.90 0.97 -13.46
C VAL A 18 28.96 1.73 -12.13
N ASN A 19 29.87 2.70 -11.97
CA ASN A 19 29.91 3.54 -10.77
C ASN A 19 28.68 4.44 -10.63
N GLN A 20 28.17 5.01 -11.73
CA GLN A 20 26.93 5.80 -11.72
C GLN A 20 25.69 4.93 -11.46
N ALA A 21 25.63 3.73 -12.05
CA ALA A 21 24.58 2.76 -11.78
C ALA A 21 24.60 2.33 -10.30
N ASN A 22 25.76 2.00 -9.73
CA ASN A 22 25.88 1.64 -8.31
C ASN A 22 25.52 2.80 -7.37
N GLN A 23 25.84 4.05 -7.72
CA GLN A 23 25.42 5.22 -6.93
C GLN A 23 23.91 5.47 -7.06
N THR A 24 23.33 5.23 -8.23
CA THR A 24 21.90 5.37 -8.49
C THR A 24 21.11 4.26 -7.82
N GLU A 25 21.60 3.02 -7.85
CA GLU A 25 21.06 1.86 -7.15
C GLU A 25 21.19 2.05 -5.63
N GLN A 26 22.30 2.57 -5.11
CA GLN A 26 22.40 2.93 -3.68
C GLN A 26 21.43 4.05 -3.31
N GLN A 27 21.26 5.08 -4.14
CA GLN A 27 20.24 6.12 -3.95
C GLN A 27 18.82 5.56 -4.04
N GLN A 28 18.57 4.59 -4.93
CA GLN A 28 17.29 3.89 -5.06
C GLN A 28 17.03 2.95 -3.88
N GLN A 29 18.05 2.27 -3.36
CA GLN A 29 17.98 1.42 -2.17
C GLN A 29 17.72 2.27 -0.91
N ILE A 30 18.33 3.46 -0.83
CA ILE A 30 18.06 4.46 0.22
C ILE A 30 16.60 4.98 0.12
N MET A 31 16.05 5.10 -1.10
CA MET A 31 14.65 5.52 -1.33
C MET A 31 13.59 4.45 -1.01
N VAL A 32 13.93 3.17 -0.91
CA VAL A 32 12.96 2.08 -0.63
C VAL A 32 12.60 1.97 0.86
N ASP A 33 13.39 2.57 1.76
CA ASP A 33 13.21 2.49 3.22
C ASP A 33 13.02 3.84 3.94
N GLN A 34 13.06 4.96 3.20
CA GLN A 34 12.94 6.31 3.75
C GLN A 34 11.47 6.72 3.93
N ILE A 35 11.09 7.02 5.18
CA ILE A 35 9.74 7.51 5.52
C ILE A 35 9.69 9.04 5.54
N LEU A 36 10.79 9.69 5.95
CA LEU A 36 10.87 11.14 6.00
C LEU A 36 10.97 11.75 4.58
N PRO A 37 10.27 12.86 4.30
CA PRO A 37 10.42 13.61 3.06
C PRO A 37 11.78 14.33 3.01
N ASN A 38 12.24 14.65 1.80
CA ASN A 38 13.54 15.29 1.56
C ASN A 38 13.77 16.54 2.42
N ASP A 39 12.76 17.41 2.53
CA ASP A 39 12.85 18.64 3.33
C ASP A 39 13.13 18.36 4.82
N LEU A 40 12.62 17.24 5.36
CA LEU A 40 12.89 16.82 6.73
C LEU A 40 14.24 16.11 6.88
N ILE A 41 14.65 15.38 5.85
CA ILE A 41 15.96 14.72 5.81
C ILE A 41 17.07 15.77 5.89
N GLU A 42 16.94 16.90 5.18
CA GLU A 42 17.92 17.98 5.18
C GLU A 42 18.06 18.68 6.54
N MET A 43 17.03 18.60 7.40
CA MET A 43 17.01 19.21 8.73
C MET A 43 17.57 18.31 9.84
N VAL A 44 17.74 17.01 9.57
CA VAL A 44 18.22 16.02 10.53
C VAL A 44 19.71 15.75 10.28
N PRO A 45 20.58 15.77 11.32
CA PRO A 45 21.97 15.40 11.15
C PRO A 45 22.11 13.98 10.57
N ARG A 46 22.99 13.80 9.58
CA ARG A 46 23.10 12.54 8.81
C ARG A 46 23.30 11.30 9.68
N ASN A 47 24.06 11.42 10.76
CA ASN A 47 24.32 10.34 11.72
C ASN A 47 23.09 9.93 12.54
N ASN A 48 22.09 10.79 12.64
CA ASN A 48 20.85 10.55 13.37
C ASN A 48 19.68 10.12 12.47
N LEU A 49 19.86 10.16 11.14
CA LEU A 49 18.78 9.95 10.17
C LEU A 49 18.18 8.53 10.24
N THR A 50 19.02 7.52 10.42
CA THR A 50 18.58 6.12 10.52
C THR A 50 17.70 5.92 11.75
N ALA A 51 18.20 6.29 12.94
CA ALA A 51 17.46 6.17 14.20
C ALA A 51 16.16 6.99 14.17
N THR A 52 16.19 8.18 13.56
CA THR A 52 14.99 9.02 13.38
C THR A 52 13.93 8.30 12.53
N ASN A 53 14.33 7.71 11.39
CA ASN A 53 13.40 6.93 10.56
C ASN A 53 12.86 5.70 11.31
N ASP A 54 13.70 5.01 12.08
CA ASP A 54 13.28 3.83 12.86
C ASP A 54 12.24 4.19 13.92
N PHE A 55 12.41 5.30 14.65
CA PHE A 55 11.39 5.76 15.60
C PHE A 55 10.07 6.13 14.90
N VAL A 56 10.12 6.71 13.71
CA VAL A 56 8.92 6.99 12.92
C VAL A 56 8.26 5.66 12.48
N LYS A 57 9.03 4.65 12.04
CA LYS A 57 8.54 3.31 11.73
C LYS A 57 7.84 2.66 12.92
N GLU A 58 8.47 2.69 14.10
CA GLU A 58 7.91 2.20 15.37
C GLU A 58 6.65 2.95 15.80
N TYR A 59 6.55 4.24 15.48
CA TYR A 59 5.32 4.98 15.75
C TYR A 59 4.20 4.58 14.79
N LEU A 60 4.48 4.45 13.49
CA LEU A 60 3.48 4.09 12.48
C LEU A 60 2.92 2.68 12.70
N ASN A 61 3.79 1.72 13.02
CA ASN A 61 3.37 0.35 13.36
C ASN A 61 2.70 0.24 14.75
N SER A 62 2.56 1.35 15.47
CA SER A 62 1.95 1.44 16.81
C SER A 62 2.70 0.70 17.93
N THR A 63 4.01 0.45 17.76
CA THR A 63 4.89 -0.06 18.83
C THR A 63 5.15 1.01 19.89
N ILE A 64 5.22 2.29 19.51
CA ILE A 64 5.40 3.42 20.43
C ILE A 64 4.29 4.48 20.30
N THR A 65 4.06 5.23 21.38
CA THR A 65 3.13 6.37 21.41
C THR A 65 3.78 7.64 20.83
N SER A 66 2.98 8.67 20.53
CA SER A 66 3.51 9.96 20.05
C SER A 66 4.38 10.65 21.10
N THR A 67 4.04 10.52 22.38
CA THR A 67 4.86 11.01 23.49
C THR A 67 6.21 10.31 23.52
N LYS A 68 6.22 8.98 23.34
CA LYS A 68 7.46 8.20 23.32
C LYS A 68 8.32 8.52 22.09
N LEU A 69 7.70 8.73 20.93
CA LEU A 69 8.37 9.23 19.73
C LEU A 69 9.09 10.56 20.01
N SER A 70 8.38 11.56 20.54
CA SER A 70 8.95 12.87 20.88
C SER A 70 10.12 12.77 21.86
N THR A 71 9.98 11.95 22.92
CA THR A 71 11.08 11.71 23.88
C THR A 71 12.30 11.06 23.22
N ASN A 72 12.10 10.03 22.39
CA ASN A 72 13.18 9.35 21.70
C ASN A 72 13.93 10.29 20.75
N LEU A 73 13.19 11.09 19.97
CA LEU A 73 13.77 12.13 19.10
C LEU A 73 14.51 13.21 19.90
N GLY A 74 14.01 13.59 21.07
CA GLY A 74 14.68 14.54 21.97
C GLY A 74 16.05 14.08 22.44
N ASN A 75 16.21 12.77 22.69
CA ASN A 75 17.48 12.18 23.08
C ASN A 75 18.42 12.01 21.88
N GLU A 76 17.89 11.60 20.74
CA GLU A 76 18.64 11.37 19.51
C GLU A 76 19.24 12.67 18.97
N LEU A 77 18.44 13.74 18.95
CA LEU A 77 18.80 15.04 18.40
C LEU A 77 19.37 15.99 19.46
N LYS A 78 19.85 15.48 20.60
CA LYS A 78 20.26 16.27 21.76
C LYS A 78 21.34 17.32 21.47
N ASP A 79 22.22 17.03 20.51
CA ASP A 79 23.38 17.86 20.15
C ASP A 79 23.00 19.04 19.24
N MET A 80 21.77 19.07 18.73
CA MET A 80 21.25 20.21 17.96
C MET A 80 20.99 21.42 18.86
N VAL A 81 21.07 22.62 18.25
CA VAL A 81 20.68 23.87 18.90
C VAL A 81 19.23 23.76 19.40
N LYS A 82 19.00 24.03 20.69
CA LYS A 82 17.73 23.77 21.39
C LYS A 82 16.48 24.22 20.61
N ASN A 83 16.49 25.43 20.05
CA ASN A 83 15.34 25.95 19.31
C ASN A 83 15.10 25.21 18.00
N GLN A 84 16.17 24.94 17.23
CA GLN A 84 16.10 24.16 15.99
C GLN A 84 15.64 22.73 16.27
N ARG A 85 16.17 22.12 17.34
CA ARG A 85 15.79 20.78 17.79
C ARG A 85 14.30 20.68 18.06
N ILE A 86 13.73 21.62 18.82
CA ILE A 86 12.31 21.63 19.14
C ILE A 86 11.49 21.70 17.84
N SER A 87 11.82 22.63 16.93
CA SER A 87 11.11 22.76 15.65
C SER A 87 11.19 21.51 14.78
N VAL A 88 12.35 20.86 14.70
CA VAL A 88 12.54 19.63 13.91
C VAL A 88 11.76 18.47 14.50
N ILE A 89 11.78 18.31 15.84
CA ILE A 89 10.98 17.28 16.52
C ILE A 89 9.50 17.49 16.27
N ASP A 90 9.00 18.72 16.42
CA ASP A 90 7.58 19.04 16.20
C ASP A 90 7.17 18.72 14.75
N LEU A 91 8.01 19.07 13.77
CA LEU A 91 7.73 18.81 12.36
C LEU A 91 7.73 17.31 12.04
N ILE A 92 8.67 16.54 12.58
CA ILE A 92 8.72 15.07 12.42
C ILE A 92 7.52 14.41 13.09
N VAL A 93 7.16 14.82 14.31
CA VAL A 93 6.01 14.26 15.04
C VAL A 93 4.71 14.59 14.30
N SER A 94 4.53 15.82 13.83
CA SER A 94 3.37 16.22 13.03
C SER A 94 3.28 15.40 11.74
N PHE A 95 4.40 15.27 11.02
CA PHE A 95 4.48 14.45 9.81
C PHE A 95 4.12 12.99 10.08
N ALA A 96 4.68 12.39 11.13
CA ALA A 96 4.40 11.02 11.51
C ALA A 96 2.93 10.82 11.93
N GLN A 97 2.36 11.77 12.67
CA GLN A 97 0.93 11.79 13.03
C GLN A 97 0.04 11.89 11.80
N ASP A 98 0.40 12.74 10.83
CA ASP A 98 -0.33 12.86 9.57
C ASP A 98 -0.24 11.58 8.74
N LEU A 99 0.93 10.95 8.67
CA LEU A 99 1.09 9.63 8.04
C LEU A 99 0.24 8.57 8.76
N LYS A 100 0.28 8.51 10.09
CA LYS A 100 -0.50 7.55 10.88
C LYS A 100 -2.00 7.79 10.74
N LYS A 101 -2.41 9.05 10.67
CA LYS A 101 -3.79 9.45 10.39
C LYS A 101 -4.18 8.98 8.98
N LYS A 102 -3.35 9.20 7.96
CA LYS A 102 -3.57 8.70 6.59
C LYS A 102 -3.70 7.17 6.56
N GLN A 103 -2.88 6.42 7.32
CA GLN A 103 -2.94 4.95 7.39
C GLN A 103 -4.17 4.41 8.14
N LYS A 104 -4.72 5.18 9.09
CA LYS A 104 -5.90 4.79 9.88
C LYS A 104 -7.23 5.09 9.18
N ILE A 105 -7.21 5.64 7.97
CA ILE A 105 -8.40 6.02 7.24
C ILE A 105 -8.71 4.96 6.18
N GLY A 106 -9.53 3.98 6.56
CA GLY A 106 -10.55 3.44 5.65
C GLY A 106 -11.87 4.13 5.98
N SER A 107 -12.11 5.32 5.46
CA SER A 107 -13.37 6.08 5.67
C SER A 107 -13.26 7.45 5.00
N GLY A 108 -14.29 7.88 4.28
CA GLY A 108 -14.26 9.13 3.52
C GLY A 108 -13.68 10.35 4.27
N ARG A 109 -12.89 11.16 3.55
CA ARG A 109 -12.31 12.50 3.86
C ARG A 109 -10.77 12.64 3.82
N SER A 110 -10.02 11.63 3.39
CA SER A 110 -8.62 11.78 2.93
C SER A 110 -8.45 11.17 1.55
N ASN A 111 -7.86 11.92 0.61
CA ASN A 111 -7.84 11.63 -0.82
C ASN A 111 -6.83 10.53 -1.26
N LYS A 112 -6.40 9.64 -0.36
CA LYS A 112 -5.51 8.52 -0.69
C LYS A 112 -5.98 7.26 0.05
N GLY A 113 -6.59 6.33 -0.70
CA GLY A 113 -7.00 5.00 -0.24
C GLY A 113 -5.83 4.00 -0.21
N LEU A 114 -6.13 2.74 0.14
CA LEU A 114 -5.17 1.64 0.12
C LEU A 114 -4.85 1.21 -1.31
N TYR A 115 -3.61 0.78 -1.55
CA TYR A 115 -3.23 0.12 -2.79
C TYR A 115 -3.59 -1.38 -2.75
N ASP A 116 -3.78 -1.96 -3.93
CA ASP A 116 -4.00 -3.39 -4.15
C ASP A 116 -2.99 -4.28 -3.41
N SER A 117 -1.69 -3.99 -3.53
CA SER A 117 -0.61 -4.72 -2.89
C SER A 117 -0.65 -4.69 -1.36
N GLU A 118 -1.15 -3.60 -0.77
CA GLU A 118 -1.32 -3.48 0.67
C GLU A 118 -2.46 -4.36 1.16
N ILE A 119 -3.58 -4.35 0.44
CA ILE A 119 -4.74 -5.18 0.71
C ILE A 119 -4.37 -6.66 0.56
N GLU A 120 -3.69 -7.04 -0.53
CA GLU A 120 -3.25 -8.41 -0.78
C GLU A 120 -2.34 -8.92 0.36
N ARG A 121 -1.40 -8.08 0.82
CA ARG A 121 -0.52 -8.43 1.95
C ARG A 121 -1.31 -8.65 3.24
N ILE A 122 -2.31 -7.83 3.52
CA ILE A 122 -3.19 -7.97 4.69
C ILE A 122 -4.03 -9.25 4.57
N MET A 123 -4.51 -9.56 3.38
CA MET A 123 -5.42 -10.68 3.12
C MET A 123 -4.71 -12.03 2.92
N LYS A 124 -3.38 -12.04 2.77
CA LYS A 124 -2.57 -13.26 2.59
C LYS A 124 -2.92 -14.41 3.56
N PRO A 125 -3.15 -14.21 4.87
CA PRO A 125 -3.52 -15.29 5.79
C PRO A 125 -4.90 -15.90 5.55
N TYR A 126 -5.74 -15.25 4.73
CA TYR A 126 -7.12 -15.61 4.43
C TYR A 126 -7.27 -16.41 3.13
N HIS A 127 -6.21 -16.61 2.34
CA HIS A 127 -6.28 -17.51 1.17
C HIS A 127 -6.77 -18.91 1.55
N ARG A 128 -6.30 -19.43 2.70
CA ARG A 128 -6.77 -20.71 3.27
C ARG A 128 -8.26 -20.74 3.64
N LYS A 129 -8.93 -19.59 3.68
CA LYS A 129 -10.35 -19.42 3.98
C LYS A 129 -11.19 -19.08 2.73
N GLY A 130 -10.58 -19.12 1.55
CA GLY A 130 -11.24 -18.83 0.28
C GLY A 130 -10.98 -17.42 -0.26
N PHE A 131 -10.09 -16.62 0.33
CA PHE A 131 -9.68 -15.37 -0.33
C PHE A 131 -8.88 -15.68 -1.58
N GLU A 132 -9.29 -15.14 -2.71
CA GLU A 132 -8.67 -15.39 -4.01
C GLU A 132 -7.60 -14.35 -4.32
N ARG A 133 -7.98 -13.07 -4.38
CA ARG A 133 -7.10 -11.95 -4.76
C ARG A 133 -7.82 -10.60 -4.66
N VAL A 134 -7.05 -9.53 -4.82
CA VAL A 134 -7.54 -8.19 -5.17
C VAL A 134 -7.64 -8.03 -6.70
N ILE A 135 -8.74 -7.46 -7.19
CA ILE A 135 -9.00 -7.19 -8.62
C ILE A 135 -9.53 -5.77 -8.85
N ALA A 136 -9.47 -5.31 -10.10
CA ALA A 136 -10.26 -4.17 -10.57
C ALA A 136 -11.62 -4.61 -11.16
N SER A 137 -12.52 -3.65 -11.42
CA SER A 137 -13.88 -3.95 -11.91
C SER A 137 -13.93 -4.60 -13.30
N ASP A 138 -12.87 -4.48 -14.09
CA ASP A 138 -12.73 -5.08 -15.41
C ASP A 138 -11.94 -6.40 -15.41
N GLN A 139 -11.68 -6.97 -14.22
CA GLN A 139 -10.86 -8.15 -14.03
C GLN A 139 -11.61 -9.32 -13.36
N LEU A 140 -12.94 -9.25 -13.28
CA LEU A 140 -13.75 -10.28 -12.63
C LEU A 140 -13.64 -11.64 -13.36
N ASN A 141 -13.48 -11.61 -14.68
CA ASN A 141 -13.21 -12.77 -15.53
C ASN A 141 -11.85 -13.46 -15.28
N LEU A 142 -10.96 -12.86 -14.48
CA LEU A 142 -9.70 -13.50 -14.09
C LEU A 142 -9.86 -14.41 -12.86
N LEU A 143 -11.03 -14.38 -12.22
CA LEU A 143 -11.33 -15.25 -11.10
C LEU A 143 -11.71 -16.64 -11.60
N GLU A 144 -11.17 -17.66 -10.93
CA GLU A 144 -11.57 -19.04 -11.16
C GLU A 144 -12.84 -19.33 -10.35
N PRO A 145 -13.91 -19.87 -10.96
CA PRO A 145 -15.13 -20.27 -10.26
C PRO A 145 -14.85 -21.27 -9.14
N LYS A 146 -15.31 -20.98 -7.92
CA LYS A 146 -15.20 -21.88 -6.76
C LYS A 146 -16.46 -21.81 -5.89
N ASP A 147 -16.86 -22.94 -5.33
CA ASP A 147 -18.02 -23.05 -4.43
C ASP A 147 -17.93 -22.12 -3.22
N LYS A 148 -16.70 -21.78 -2.80
CA LYS A 148 -16.44 -20.86 -1.71
C LYS A 148 -15.24 -19.98 -2.04
N MET A 149 -15.50 -18.70 -2.26
CA MET A 149 -14.47 -17.73 -2.62
C MET A 149 -14.78 -16.33 -2.10
N SER A 150 -13.75 -15.51 -1.96
CA SER A 150 -13.88 -14.09 -1.75
C SER A 150 -12.81 -13.32 -2.48
N PHE A 151 -13.13 -12.08 -2.81
CA PHE A 151 -12.21 -11.17 -3.46
C PHE A 151 -12.50 -9.74 -3.01
N ILE A 152 -11.51 -8.88 -3.18
CA ILE A 152 -11.67 -7.45 -2.98
C ILE A 152 -11.55 -6.79 -4.34
N MET A 153 -12.49 -5.90 -4.66
CA MET A 153 -12.61 -5.32 -5.99
C MET A 153 -12.55 -3.80 -5.90
N ASN A 154 -11.77 -3.16 -6.76
CA ASN A 154 -11.90 -1.72 -6.99
C ASN A 154 -13.09 -1.47 -7.92
N LEU A 155 -13.92 -0.46 -7.64
CA LEU A 155 -14.97 -0.08 -8.58
C LEU A 155 -14.42 0.52 -9.88
N ASP A 156 -13.21 1.09 -9.84
CA ASP A 156 -12.55 1.57 -11.05
C ASP A 156 -11.83 0.43 -11.81
N PRO A 157 -11.70 0.54 -13.14
CA PRO A 157 -10.87 -0.34 -13.95
C PRO A 157 -9.38 -0.30 -13.57
N HIS A 158 -8.61 -1.34 -13.93
CA HIS A 158 -7.20 -1.48 -13.55
C HIS A 158 -6.29 -0.32 -14.01
N ASN A 159 -6.71 0.43 -15.02
CA ASN A 159 -5.95 1.57 -15.58
C ASN A 159 -6.26 2.91 -14.88
N LYS A 160 -7.07 2.89 -13.83
CA LYS A 160 -7.44 4.06 -13.02
C LYS A 160 -6.74 4.02 -11.67
N PRO A 161 -6.59 5.18 -11.01
CA PRO A 161 -5.94 5.28 -9.71
C PRO A 161 -6.69 4.55 -8.57
N GLY A 162 -7.93 4.10 -8.80
CA GLY A 162 -8.77 3.43 -7.82
C GLY A 162 -9.52 4.44 -6.95
N SER A 163 -10.86 4.30 -6.90
CA SER A 163 -11.73 5.24 -6.20
C SER A 163 -12.34 4.62 -4.94
N HIS A 164 -12.67 3.34 -5.01
CA HIS A 164 -13.45 2.67 -3.97
C HIS A 164 -13.21 1.17 -3.97
N TRP A 165 -13.11 0.58 -2.78
CA TRP A 165 -12.91 -0.86 -2.59
C TRP A 165 -14.18 -1.49 -2.01
N VAL A 166 -14.65 -2.57 -2.62
CA VAL A 166 -15.73 -3.42 -2.13
C VAL A 166 -15.22 -4.83 -1.90
N ALA A 167 -15.85 -5.57 -0.99
CA ALA A 167 -15.54 -6.97 -0.78
C ALA A 167 -16.72 -7.86 -1.17
N VAL A 168 -16.42 -8.98 -1.80
CA VAL A 168 -17.42 -9.96 -2.23
C VAL A 168 -17.06 -11.30 -1.63
N TYR A 169 -18.05 -11.98 -1.07
CA TYR A 169 -17.92 -13.33 -0.53
C TYR A 169 -19.03 -14.22 -1.11
N ILE A 170 -18.63 -15.36 -1.66
CA ILE A 170 -19.50 -16.34 -2.30
C ILE A 170 -19.40 -17.63 -1.48
N ASP A 171 -20.55 -18.17 -1.09
CA ASP A 171 -20.69 -19.49 -0.50
C ASP A 171 -21.88 -20.20 -1.16
N ALA A 172 -21.58 -21.04 -2.16
CA ALA A 172 -22.56 -21.77 -2.96
C ALA A 172 -22.98 -23.12 -2.33
N ASP A 173 -22.23 -23.61 -1.34
CA ASP A 173 -22.49 -24.89 -0.67
C ASP A 173 -23.42 -24.71 0.55
N LYS A 174 -23.00 -23.91 1.54
CA LYS A 174 -23.67 -23.83 2.84
C LYS A 174 -24.71 -22.74 2.90
N ASP A 175 -24.27 -21.49 2.74
CA ASP A 175 -25.15 -20.33 2.90
C ASP A 175 -25.97 -20.04 1.65
N LYS A 176 -25.53 -20.57 0.50
CA LYS A 176 -26.11 -20.36 -0.84
C LYS A 176 -26.34 -18.89 -1.09
N SER A 177 -25.31 -18.09 -0.84
CA SER A 177 -25.39 -16.63 -0.94
C SER A 177 -24.15 -15.99 -1.49
N VAL A 178 -24.37 -14.84 -2.12
CA VAL A 178 -23.34 -13.88 -2.49
C VAL A 178 -23.54 -12.63 -1.65
N GLU A 179 -22.48 -12.24 -0.95
CA GLU A 179 -22.49 -11.15 -0.01
C GLU A 179 -21.60 -10.03 -0.53
N HIS A 180 -22.22 -8.89 -0.83
CA HIS A 180 -21.56 -7.67 -1.26
C HIS A 180 -21.43 -6.73 -0.07
N TYR A 181 -20.19 -6.37 0.26
CA TYR A 181 -19.84 -5.50 1.36
C TYR A 181 -19.30 -4.19 0.80
N ASP A 182 -20.09 -3.13 0.99
CA ASP A 182 -19.70 -1.76 0.68
C ASP A 182 -19.79 -0.90 1.95
N SER A 183 -18.68 -0.30 2.32
CA SER A 183 -18.59 0.63 3.46
C SER A 183 -19.48 1.87 3.34
N PHE A 184 -19.82 2.30 2.12
CA PHE A 184 -20.77 3.38 1.85
C PHE A 184 -22.20 2.88 1.65
N GLY A 185 -22.42 1.57 1.67
CA GLY A 185 -23.73 0.95 1.48
C GLY A 185 -24.37 1.25 0.13
N GLN A 186 -23.57 1.53 -0.91
CA GLN A 186 -24.08 1.75 -2.26
C GLN A 186 -24.52 0.43 -2.86
N GLU A 187 -25.52 0.52 -3.75
CA GLU A 187 -25.93 -0.64 -4.53
C GLU A 187 -24.84 -0.96 -5.56
N PRO A 188 -24.58 -2.25 -5.83
CA PRO A 188 -23.71 -2.66 -6.92
C PRO A 188 -24.23 -2.17 -8.27
N THR A 189 -23.32 -1.94 -9.22
CA THR A 189 -23.65 -1.52 -10.58
C THR A 189 -24.23 -2.68 -11.40
N ASP A 190 -25.10 -2.38 -12.37
CA ASP A 190 -25.68 -3.40 -13.25
C ASP A 190 -24.63 -4.21 -14.02
N ASP A 191 -23.52 -3.57 -14.40
CA ASP A 191 -22.41 -4.24 -15.09
C ASP A 191 -21.70 -5.25 -14.18
N PHE A 192 -21.40 -4.85 -12.94
CA PHE A 192 -20.88 -5.79 -11.95
C PHE A 192 -21.85 -6.94 -11.70
N MET A 193 -23.15 -6.65 -11.56
CA MET A 193 -24.17 -7.69 -11.37
C MET A 193 -24.23 -8.68 -12.54
N LYS A 194 -24.02 -8.21 -13.77
CA LYS A 194 -23.97 -9.06 -14.96
C LYS A 194 -22.73 -9.96 -14.94
N GLN A 195 -21.55 -9.39 -14.74
CA GLN A 195 -20.30 -10.17 -14.68
C GLN A 195 -20.32 -11.18 -13.52
N LEU A 196 -20.86 -10.77 -12.37
CA LEU A 196 -21.03 -11.63 -11.21
C LEU A 196 -22.00 -12.78 -11.51
N LYS A 197 -23.07 -12.52 -12.26
CA LYS A 197 -23.98 -13.57 -12.70
C LYS A 197 -23.27 -14.59 -13.58
N ASP A 198 -22.46 -14.15 -14.54
CA ASP A 198 -21.70 -15.05 -15.40
C ASP A 198 -20.75 -15.94 -14.57
N LEU A 199 -20.07 -15.37 -13.57
CA LEU A 199 -19.24 -16.13 -12.63
C LEU A 199 -20.05 -17.14 -11.81
N ILE A 200 -21.23 -16.76 -11.30
CA ILE A 200 -22.09 -17.66 -10.51
C ILE A 200 -22.65 -18.80 -11.36
N ASP A 201 -23.05 -18.51 -12.60
CA ASP A 201 -23.57 -19.52 -13.53
C ASP A 201 -22.51 -20.60 -13.82
N GLU A 202 -21.22 -20.24 -13.80
CA GLU A 202 -20.11 -21.19 -13.90
C GLU A 202 -19.86 -22.00 -12.62
N ILE A 203 -20.18 -21.46 -11.45
CA ILE A 203 -20.05 -22.15 -10.16
C ILE A 203 -21.14 -23.21 -10.00
N ASN A 204 -22.40 -22.87 -10.30
CA ASN A 204 -23.53 -23.75 -10.03
C ASN A 204 -24.74 -23.49 -10.95
N SER A 205 -25.10 -24.46 -11.80
CA SER A 205 -26.25 -24.38 -12.70
C SER A 205 -27.61 -24.68 -12.05
N ASP A 206 -27.62 -25.26 -10.84
CA ASP A 206 -28.79 -25.98 -10.36
C ASP A 206 -29.62 -25.20 -9.32
N TYR A 207 -29.08 -24.12 -8.74
CA TYR A 207 -29.76 -23.36 -7.69
C TYR A 207 -29.46 -21.85 -7.72
N TYR A 208 -30.46 -21.04 -7.39
CA TYR A 208 -30.32 -19.59 -7.23
C TYR A 208 -29.62 -19.23 -5.92
N LEU A 209 -28.51 -18.47 -6.01
CA LEU A 209 -27.86 -17.88 -4.83
C LEU A 209 -28.58 -16.61 -4.38
N LYS A 210 -28.72 -16.44 -3.06
CA LYS A 210 -29.29 -15.22 -2.48
C LYS A 210 -28.25 -14.10 -2.52
N PHE A 211 -28.61 -12.97 -3.12
CA PHE A 211 -27.77 -11.78 -3.09
C PHE A 211 -28.06 -10.95 -1.84
N LYS A 212 -27.03 -10.66 -1.04
CA LYS A 212 -27.11 -9.86 0.18
C LYS A 212 -26.21 -8.63 0.05
N VAL A 213 -26.78 -7.44 0.24
CA VAL A 213 -26.03 -6.18 0.31
C VAL A 213 -25.89 -5.78 1.77
N ASN A 214 -24.67 -5.79 2.28
CA ASN A 214 -24.36 -5.43 3.66
C ASN A 214 -24.02 -3.94 3.72
N LYS A 215 -24.88 -3.17 4.40
CA LYS A 215 -24.75 -1.72 4.59
C LYS A 215 -24.45 -1.43 6.06
N ASN A 216 -23.43 -0.62 6.34
CA ASN A 216 -23.21 -0.12 7.69
C ASN A 216 -24.26 0.95 8.01
N HIS A 217 -25.02 0.74 9.08
CA HIS A 217 -26.02 1.69 9.61
C HIS A 217 -25.40 2.66 10.62
#